data_AF-A0A818Z989-F1
#
_entry.id   AF-A0A818Z989-F1
#
_cell.length_a   1.000
_cell.length_b   1.000
_cell.length_c   1.000
_cell.angle_alpha   90.00
_cell.angle_beta   90.00
_cell.angle_gamma   90.00
#
_symmetry.space_group_name_H-M   'P 1'
#
loop_
_entity.id
_entity.type
_entity.pdbx_description
1 polymer ?
#
loop_
_entity_poly.entity_id
_entity_poly.type
_entity_poly.pdbx_seq_one_letter_code
_entity_poly.pdbx_strand_id
1 'polypeptide(L)' 'MQPAKSLIWQNLKPYRGKVKRNKKGDQFYQWDYTHGDIEVYNKRGEHLGCIDGKTGDWTKPAVKGRTIDVS' A
#
# COMPACT_ATOMS: atom_id res chain seq x y z
N MET A 1 3.03 6.93 11.77
CA MET A 1 2.77 5.72 12.59
C MET A 1 3.75 4.60 12.22
N GLN A 2 4.03 3.63 13.09
CA GLN A 2 4.84 2.46 12.72
C GLN A 2 3.96 1.35 12.10
N PRO A 3 4.46 0.56 11.13
CA PRO A 3 3.66 -0.49 10.48
C PRO A 3 3.10 -1.53 11.47
N ALA A 4 3.86 -1.82 12.54
CA ALA A 4 3.43 -2.74 13.61
C ALA A 4 2.20 -2.25 14.39
N LYS A 5 1.79 -0.98 14.24
CA LYS A 5 0.59 -0.42 14.88
C LYS A 5 -0.62 -0.35 13.94
N SER A 6 -0.46 -0.72 12.66
CA SER A 6 -1.53 -0.75 11.67
C SER A 6 -2.12 -2.15 11.54
N LEU A 7 -3.39 -2.33 11.96
CA LEU A 7 -4.10 -3.59 11.73
C LEU A 7 -4.28 -3.89 10.24
N ILE A 8 -4.46 -2.85 9.42
CA ILE A 8 -4.55 -2.96 7.96
C ILE A 8 -3.26 -3.59 7.43
N TRP A 9 -2.10 -3.01 7.75
CA TRP A 9 -0.81 -3.50 7.28
C TRP A 9 -0.48 -4.90 7.78
N GLN A 10 -0.84 -5.23 9.02
CA GLN A 10 -0.64 -6.57 9.57
C GLN A 10 -1.45 -7.65 8.82
N ASN A 11 -2.67 -7.32 8.40
CA ASN A 11 -3.56 -8.26 7.71
C ASN A 11 -3.26 -8.45 6.22
N LEU A 12 -2.33 -7.67 5.65
CA LEU A 12 -1.87 -7.86 4.26
C LEU A 12 -0.87 -9.00 4.15
N LYS A 13 -0.95 -9.75 3.05
CA LYS A 13 -0.06 -10.88 2.77
C LYS A 13 1.28 -10.37 2.22
N PRO A 14 2.43 -10.96 2.61
CA PRO A 14 3.69 -10.64 1.96
C PRO A 14 3.63 -10.97 0.46
N TYR A 15 4.35 -10.19 -0.34
CA TYR A 15 4.51 -10.44 -1.78
C TYR A 15 5.98 -10.51 -2.18
N ARG A 16 6.66 -9.37 -2.31
CA ARG A 16 8.07 -9.28 -2.71
C ARG A 16 8.75 -8.11 -2.03
N GLY A 17 9.94 -8.34 -1.47
CA GLY A 17 10.68 -7.32 -0.75
C GLY A 17 9.81 -6.65 0.32
N LYS A 18 9.65 -5.33 0.22
CA LYS A 18 8.83 -4.51 1.14
C LYS A 18 7.35 -4.40 0.73
N VAL A 19 6.95 -5.06 -0.36
CA VAL A 19 5.59 -5.01 -0.91
C VAL A 19 4.72 -6.11 -0.29
N LYS A 20 3.51 -5.72 0.07
CA LYS A 20 2.43 -6.63 0.47
C LYS A 20 1.28 -6.60 -0.52
N ARG A 21 0.35 -7.54 -0.42
CA ARG A 21 -0.85 -7.65 -1.26
C ARG A 21 -2.09 -8.01 -0.46
N ASN A 22 -3.26 -7.68 -1.00
CA ASN A 22 -4.52 -8.12 -0.43
C ASN A 22 -4.74 -9.62 -0.68
N LYS A 23 -5.81 -10.19 -0.12
CA LYS A 23 -6.15 -11.62 -0.28
C LYS A 23 -6.42 -12.01 -1.73
N LYS A 24 -6.99 -11.10 -2.54
CA LYS A 24 -7.34 -11.31 -3.94
C LYS A 24 -6.13 -11.28 -4.88
N GLY A 25 -5.06 -10.58 -4.49
CA GLY A 25 -3.86 -10.41 -5.29
C GLY A 25 -3.99 -9.39 -6.43
N ASP A 26 -4.99 -8.52 -6.38
CA ASP A 26 -5.23 -7.47 -7.38
C ASP A 26 -4.80 -6.07 -6.91
N GLN A 27 -4.43 -5.93 -5.63
CA GLN A 27 -3.89 -4.71 -5.04
C GLN A 27 -2.60 -4.99 -4.27
N PHE A 28 -1.67 -4.05 -4.39
CA PHE A 28 -0.34 -4.08 -3.81
C PHE A 28 -0.13 -2.86 -2.92
N TYR A 29 0.69 -3.02 -1.90
CA TYR A 29 0.80 -2.05 -0.82
C TYR A 29 2.25 -1.88 -0.39
N GLN A 30 2.65 -0.64 -0.17
CA GLN A 30 3.95 -0.27 0.40
C GLN A 30 3.77 0.66 1.59
N TRP A 31 4.56 0.47 2.63
CA TRP A 31 4.51 1.35 3.80
C TRP A 31 5.35 2.59 3.55
N ASP A 32 4.74 3.77 3.66
CA ASP A 32 5.45 5.04 3.67
C ASP A 32 5.88 5.38 5.09
N TYR A 33 7.17 5.20 5.38
CA TYR A 33 7.74 5.47 6.70
C TYR A 33 7.80 6.96 7.05
N THR A 34 7.73 7.84 6.04
CA THR A 34 7.82 9.30 6.23
C THR A 34 6.51 9.84 6.81
N HIS A 35 5.38 9.37 6.30
CA HIS A 35 4.07 9.87 6.68
C HIS A 35 3.28 8.87 7.57
N GLY A 36 3.65 7.58 7.54
CA GLY A 36 2.91 6.53 8.23
C GLY A 36 1.65 6.08 7.49
N ASP A 37 1.59 6.36 6.20
CA ASP A 37 0.53 5.97 5.29
C ASP A 37 0.88 4.67 4.57
N ILE A 38 -0.10 4.06 3.90
CA ILE A 38 0.09 2.93 3.02
C ILE A 38 -0.16 3.39 1.58
N GLU A 39 0.86 3.34 0.73
CA GLU A 39 0.70 3.54 -0.71
C GLU A 39 0.04 2.30 -1.33
N VAL A 40 -0.96 2.51 -2.19
CA VAL A 40 -1.76 1.46 -2.82
C VAL A 40 -1.53 1.44 -4.33
N TYR A 41 -1.42 0.26 -4.91
CA TYR A 41 -1.14 0.03 -6.31
C TYR A 41 -2.05 -1.05 -6.91
N ASN A 42 -2.37 -0.97 -8.19
CA ASN A 42 -3.16 -1.99 -8.89
C ASN A 42 -2.28 -3.15 -9.40
N LYS A 43 -2.90 -4.15 -10.06
CA LYS A 43 -2.22 -5.30 -10.66
C LYS A 43 -1.22 -5.01 -11.77
N ARG A 44 -1.19 -3.79 -12.29
CA ARG A 44 -0.20 -3.30 -13.26
C ARG A 44 0.92 -2.51 -12.59
N GLY A 45 0.89 -2.40 -11.27
CA GLY A 45 1.85 -1.62 -10.48
C GLY A 45 1.57 -0.13 -10.50
N GLU A 46 0.40 0.32 -10.98
CA GLU A 46 0.07 1.75 -11.06
C GLU A 46 -0.45 2.28 -9.73
N HIS A 47 0.04 3.45 -9.30
CA HIS A 47 -0.33 4.08 -8.03
C HIS A 47 -1.80 4.53 -8.02
N LEU A 48 -2.55 4.07 -7.01
CA LEU A 48 -3.95 4.39 -6.79
C LEU A 48 -4.16 5.47 -5.73
N GLY A 49 -3.11 5.83 -4.98
CA GLY A 49 -3.17 6.80 -3.89
C GLY A 49 -2.61 6.22 -2.59
N CYS A 50 -2.86 6.94 -1.50
CA CYS A 50 -2.45 6.52 -0.16
C CYS A 50 -3.65 6.40 0.76
N ILE A 51 -3.61 5.42 1.66
CA ILE A 51 -4.57 5.27 2.75
C ILE A 51 -3.89 5.50 4.10
N ASP A 52 -4.61 6.08 5.05
CA ASP A 52 -4.16 6.22 6.43
C ASP A 52 -3.95 4.83 7.03
N GLY A 53 -2.79 4.61 7.65
CA GLY A 53 -2.44 3.29 8.18
C GLY A 53 -3.32 2.84 9.34
N LYS A 54 -4.03 3.75 10.02
CA LYS A 54 -4.87 3.46 11.19
C LYS A 54 -6.32 3.25 10.80
N THR A 55 -6.89 4.15 9.99
CA THR A 55 -8.32 4.14 9.62
C THR A 55 -8.57 3.44 8.29
N GLY A 56 -7.62 3.49 7.37
CA GLY A 56 -7.79 3.00 6.00
C GLY A 56 -8.46 3.99 5.06
N ASP A 57 -8.74 5.22 5.53
CA ASP A 57 -9.31 6.27 4.71
C ASP A 57 -8.28 6.77 3.69
N TRP A 58 -8.74 7.14 2.50
CA TRP A 58 -7.87 7.72 1.47
C TRP A 58 -7.36 9.09 1.92
N THR A 59 -6.05 9.26 1.97
CA THR A 59 -5.40 10.52 2.36
C THR A 59 -4.85 11.29 1.17
N LYS A 60 -4.53 10.59 0.07
CA LYS A 60 -3.92 11.18 -1.13
C LYS A 60 -4.49 10.54 -2.39
N PRO A 61 -4.70 11.34 -3.46
CA PRO A 61 -5.17 10.81 -4.74
C PRO A 61 -4.07 10.01 -5.46
N ALA A 62 -4.48 9.29 -6.50
CA ALA A 62 -3.56 8.65 -7.44
C ALA A 62 -2.58 9.65 -8.06
N VAL A 63 -1.35 9.21 -8.30
CA VAL A 63 -0.29 10.02 -8.93
C VAL A 63 0.08 9.36 -10.24
N LYS A 64 -0.29 9.99 -11.35
CA LYS A 64 -0.02 9.46 -12.69
C LYS A 64 1.49 9.28 -12.89
N GLY A 65 1.88 8.10 -13.40
CA GLY A 65 3.28 7.76 -13.65
C GLY A 65 4.05 7.23 -12.45
N ARG A 66 3.50 7.28 -11.22
CA ARG A 66 4.08 6.57 -10.08
C ARG A 66 3.73 5.10 -10.19
N THR A 67 4.75 4.25 -10.24
CA THR A 67 4.59 2.80 -10.38
C THR A 67 5.53 2.03 -9.48
N ILE A 68 5.21 0.75 -9.28
CA ILE A 68 6.09 -0.26 -8.68
C ILE A 68 6.18 -1.47 -9.59
N ASP A 69 7.25 -2.24 -9.47
CA ASP A 69 7.35 -3.53 -10.16
C ASP A 69 6.54 -4.61 -9.41
N VAL A 70 5.56 -5.17 -10.11
CA VAL A 70 4.68 -6.25 -9.63
C VAL A 70 4.65 -7.44 -10.60
N SER A 71 5.56 -7.46 -11.59
CA SER A 71 5.74 -8.56 -12.53
C SER A 71 6.46 -9.73 -11.86
#